data_AF-A0A7D4ASD8-F1
#
_entry.id   AF-A0A7D4ASD8-F1
#
_cell.length_a   1.000
_cell.length_b   1.000
_cell.length_c   1.000
_cell.angle_alpha   90.00
_cell.angle_beta   90.00
_cell.angle_gamma   90.00
#
_symmetry.space_group_name_H-M   'P 1'
#
loop_
_entity.id
_entity.type
_entity.pdbx_description
1 polymer ?
#
loop_
_entity_poly.entity_id
_entity_poly.type
_entity_poly.pdbx_seq_one_letter_code
_entity_poly.pdbx_strand_id
1 'polypeptide(L)'
;MCTVDILQIIQEPAWLMLCETPVPAGFPIPPEDYCGPSVDLNQLLLPRPDCTYLACVKGDSMDGPPSYIRDGAFLTVDCSLKPESGNLVVAAIDGEFTV
;
A
#
# COMPACT_ATOMS: atom_id res chain seq x y z
N MET A 1 17.09 -10.08 8.83
CA MET A 1 17.27 -8.62 8.69
C MET A 1 16.23 -8.16 7.70
N CYS A 2 15.34 -7.26 8.11
CA CYS A 2 14.31 -6.69 7.24
C CYS A 2 14.81 -5.33 6.76
N THR A 3 14.82 -5.09 5.45
CA THR A 3 15.24 -3.80 4.87
C THR A 3 14.09 -3.23 4.06
N VAL A 4 13.93 -1.91 4.07
CA VAL A 4 12.85 -1.23 3.35
C VAL A 4 13.44 -0.33 2.26
N ASP A 5 13.02 -0.55 1.02
CA ASP A 5 13.40 0.29 -0.13
C ASP A 5 12.29 1.31 -0.40
N ILE A 6 12.63 2.61 -0.37
CA ILE A 6 11.68 3.70 -0.66
C ILE A 6 11.64 3.96 -2.17
N LEU A 7 10.47 3.81 -2.77
CA LEU A 7 10.24 4.05 -4.19
C LEU A 7 9.73 5.47 -4.44
N GLN A 8 10.32 6.14 -5.43
CA GLN A 8 9.77 7.37 -5.98
C GLN A 8 8.49 7.07 -6.74
N ILE A 9 7.43 7.80 -6.41
CA ILE A 9 6.14 7.66 -7.05
C ILE A 9 6.13 8.54 -8.30
N ILE A 10 5.96 7.92 -9.47
CA ILE A 10 5.72 8.63 -10.72
C ILE A 10 4.28 9.15 -10.65
N GLN A 11 4.10 10.48 -10.60
CA GLN A 11 2.81 11.13 -10.39
C GLN A 11 1.89 11.16 -11.64
N GLU A 12 2.02 10.19 -12.55
CA GLU A 12 1.07 10.06 -13.65
C GLU A 12 -0.17 9.30 -13.17
N PRO A 13 -1.39 9.77 -13.49
CA PRO A 13 -2.61 9.15 -13.01
C PRO A 13 -2.76 7.73 -13.58
N ALA A 14 -2.95 6.76 -12.69
CA ALA A 14 -3.16 5.37 -13.06
C ALA A 14 -4.65 5.04 -12.97
N TRP A 15 -5.35 5.20 -14.10
CA TRP A 15 -6.78 4.96 -14.19
C TRP A 15 -7.12 3.48 -14.15
N LEU A 16 -7.90 3.09 -13.14
CA LEU A 16 -8.50 1.76 -13.04
C LEU A 16 -10.01 1.86 -13.09
N MET A 17 -10.66 0.87 -13.68
CA MET A 17 -12.12 0.73 -13.59
C MET A 17 -12.47 0.24 -12.19
N LEU A 18 -13.27 1.00 -11.45
CA LEU A 18 -13.72 0.61 -10.11
C LEU A 18 -14.91 -0.35 -10.23
N CYS A 19 -14.82 -1.52 -9.59
CA CYS A 19 -15.96 -2.40 -9.39
C CYS A 19 -16.70 -1.97 -8.11
N GLU A 20 -17.83 -1.26 -8.24
CA GLU A 20 -18.66 -0.84 -7.10
C GLU A 20 -19.44 -2.00 -6.49
N THR A 21 -19.58 -3.12 -7.22
CA THR A 21 -20.30 -4.30 -6.76
C THR A 21 -19.34 -5.18 -5.95
N PRO A 22 -19.65 -5.52 -4.68
CA PRO A 22 -18.83 -6.44 -3.91
C PRO A 22 -18.66 -7.75 -4.67
N VAL A 23 -17.42 -8.10 -4.99
CA VAL A 23 -17.10 -9.33 -5.70
C VAL A 23 -17.07 -10.47 -4.68
N PRO A 24 -18.03 -11.43 -4.70
CA PRO A 24 -17.99 -12.55 -3.78
C PRO A 24 -16.73 -13.39 -4.05
N ALA A 25 -16.12 -13.91 -2.98
CA ALA A 25 -14.98 -14.82 -3.10
C ALA A 25 -15.36 -16.04 -3.95
N GLY A 26 -14.64 -16.29 -5.05
CA GLY A 26 -14.97 -17.31 -6.05
C GLY A 26 -14.49 -16.91 -7.45
N PHE A 27 -14.99 -17.56 -8.51
CA PHE A 27 -14.78 -17.13 -9.90
C PHE A 27 -16.04 -16.40 -10.39
N PRO A 28 -16.19 -15.10 -10.09
CA PRO A 28 -17.33 -14.31 -10.52
C PRO A 28 -17.25 -14.12 -12.04
N ILE A 29 -18.37 -14.34 -12.72
CA ILE A 29 -18.52 -13.95 -14.12
C ILE A 29 -18.79 -12.44 -14.11
N PRO A 30 -17.95 -11.59 -14.74
CA PRO A 30 -18.23 -10.17 -14.83
C PRO A 30 -19.54 -9.96 -15.62
N PRO A 31 -20.44 -9.05 -15.17
CA PRO A 31 -21.60 -8.66 -15.97
C PRO A 31 -21.16 -8.07 -17.33
N GLU A 32 -21.91 -8.34 -18.40
CA GLU A 32 -21.56 -7.95 -19.79
C GLU A 32 -21.41 -6.43 -20.00
N ASP A 33 -21.96 -5.58 -19.13
CA ASP A 33 -21.98 -4.11 -19.26
C ASP A 33 -21.44 -3.38 -18.01
N TYR A 34 -20.25 -3.75 -17.53
CA TYR A 34 -19.67 -3.10 -16.36
C TYR A 34 -18.98 -1.77 -16.70
N CYS A 35 -19.73 -0.67 -16.68
CA CYS A 35 -19.22 0.70 -16.77
C CYS A 35 -19.18 1.35 -15.37
N GLY A 36 -18.23 0.94 -14.53
CA GLY A 36 -17.95 1.63 -13.27
C GLY A 36 -17.15 2.93 -13.49
N PRO A 37 -17.17 3.88 -12.55
CA PRO A 37 -16.35 5.08 -12.64
C PRO A 37 -14.86 4.72 -12.69
N SER A 38 -14.08 5.47 -13.46
CA SER A 38 -12.62 5.37 -13.44
C SER A 38 -12.08 6.04 -12.18
N VAL A 39 -11.21 5.35 -11.45
CA VAL A 39 -10.53 5.89 -10.28
C VAL A 39 -9.04 5.98 -10.54
N ASP A 40 -8.42 7.07 -10.10
CA ASP A 40 -6.97 7.20 -10.08
C ASP A 40 -6.43 6.44 -8.86
N LEU A 41 -5.62 5.41 -9.11
CA LEU A 41 -5.02 4.60 -8.06
C LEU A 41 -4.16 5.45 -7.10
N ASN A 42 -3.54 6.52 -7.59
CA ASN A 42 -2.77 7.42 -6.75
C ASN A 42 -3.66 8.09 -5.70
N GLN A 43 -4.89 8.49 -6.05
CA GLN A 43 -5.82 9.09 -5.08
C GLN A 43 -6.28 8.11 -4.00
N LEU A 44 -6.37 6.82 -4.34
CA LEU A 44 -6.76 5.78 -3.40
C LEU A 44 -5.62 5.41 -2.45
N LEU A 45 -4.41 5.24 -2.99
CA LEU A 45 -3.27 4.75 -2.23
C LEU A 45 -2.47 5.87 -1.57
N LEU A 46 -2.56 7.11 -2.04
CA LEU A 46 -1.68 8.22 -1.64
C LEU A 46 -2.52 9.44 -1.31
N PRO A 47 -3.21 9.47 -0.16
CA PRO A 47 -4.07 10.58 0.22
C PRO A 47 -3.31 11.91 0.36
N ARG A 48 -1.99 11.86 0.59
CA ARG A 48 -1.10 13.03 0.68
C ARG A 48 0.15 12.82 -0.18
N PRO A 49 0.10 13.05 -1.50
CA PRO A 49 1.20 12.73 -2.42
C PRO A 49 2.55 13.34 -2.03
N ASP A 50 2.56 14.53 -1.43
CA ASP A 50 3.78 15.23 -1.02
C ASP A 50 4.40 14.66 0.27
N CYS A 51 3.67 13.81 0.99
CA CYS A 51 4.10 13.23 2.27
C CYS A 51 3.86 11.71 2.33
N THR A 52 3.60 11.07 1.19
CA THR A 52 3.36 9.63 1.13
C THR A 52 4.35 8.99 0.17
N TYR A 53 4.97 7.89 0.58
CA TYR A 53 5.87 7.12 -0.27
C TYR A 53 5.52 5.64 -0.25
N LEU A 54 5.95 4.92 -1.28
CA LEU A 54 5.80 3.48 -1.35
C LEU A 54 7.09 2.81 -0.86
N ALA A 55 6.96 1.84 0.02
CA ALA A 55 8.06 1.08 0.60
C ALA A 55 7.95 -0.38 0.18
N CYS A 56 9.00 -0.93 -0.42
CA CYS A 56 9.09 -2.37 -0.67
C CYS A 56 9.74 -3.05 0.54
N VAL A 57 9.04 -4.00 1.14
CA VAL A 57 9.54 -4.78 2.27
C VAL A 57 10.41 -5.90 1.75
N LYS A 58 11.60 -6.04 2.33
CA LYS A 58 12.48 -7.18 2.10
C LYS A 58 12.77 -7.88 3.41
N GLY A 59 12.36 -9.13 3.53
CA GLY A 59 12.41 -9.93 4.75
C GLY A 59 11.02 -10.35 5.22
N ASP A 60 11.00 -11.26 6.19
CA ASP A 60 9.83 -11.98 6.68
C ASP A 60 9.50 -11.67 8.16
N SER A 61 10.15 -10.66 8.75
CA SER A 61 10.04 -10.33 10.18
C SER A 61 8.62 -10.00 10.62
N MET A 62 7.76 -9.59 9.70
CA MET A 62 6.39 -9.14 9.94
C MET A 62 5.31 -10.02 9.30
N ASP A 63 5.65 -11.22 8.80
CA ASP A 63 4.69 -12.16 8.16
C ASP A 63 3.69 -12.76 9.16
N GLY A 64 3.99 -12.66 10.46
CA GLY A 64 3.10 -13.12 11.53
C GLY A 64 1.94 -12.17 11.85
N PRO A 65 0.94 -12.65 12.62
CA PRO A 65 -0.07 -11.78 13.23
C PRO A 65 0.59 -10.75 14.17
N PRO A 66 0.09 -9.50 14.21
CA PRO A 66 -1.13 -9.02 13.56
C PRO A 66 -0.92 -8.41 12.16
N SER A 67 0.32 -8.26 11.69
CA SER A 67 0.66 -7.46 10.51
C SER A 67 0.53 -8.20 9.18
N TYR A 68 0.90 -9.50 9.13
CA TYR A 68 0.89 -10.31 7.91
C TYR A 68 1.60 -9.66 6.70
N ILE A 69 2.66 -8.89 6.97
CA ILE A 69 3.47 -8.22 5.96
C ILE A 69 4.54 -9.21 5.49
N ARG A 70 4.41 -9.64 4.25
CA ARG A 70 5.32 -10.60 3.62
C ARG A 70 6.49 -9.91 2.95
N ASP A 71 7.54 -10.69 2.73
CA ASP A 71 8.60 -10.32 1.80
C ASP A 71 8.02 -9.95 0.43
N GLY A 72 8.47 -8.83 -0.13
CA GLY A 72 7.96 -8.26 -1.38
C GLY A 72 6.63 -7.51 -1.26
N ALA A 73 6.06 -7.35 -0.06
CA ALA A 73 4.89 -6.51 0.13
C ALA A 73 5.21 -5.03 -0.11
N PHE A 74 4.27 -4.32 -0.70
CA PHE A 74 4.33 -2.87 -0.85
C PHE A 74 3.52 -2.20 0.26
N LEU A 75 4.17 -1.27 0.97
CA LEU A 75 3.57 -0.45 2.01
C LEU A 75 3.42 0.98 1.51
N THR A 76 2.23 1.54 1.65
CA THR A 76 2.04 2.99 1.60
C THR A 76 2.40 3.56 2.97
N VAL A 77 3.34 4.50 3.02
CA VAL A 77 3.79 5.14 4.26
C VAL A 77 3.52 6.64 4.20
N ASP A 78 2.75 7.15 5.15
CA ASP A 78 2.46 8.58 5.29
C ASP A 78 3.35 9.18 6.40
N CYS A 79 4.25 10.10 6.02
CA CYS A 79 5.18 10.75 6.94
C CYS A 79 4.62 12.03 7.60
N SER A 80 3.40 12.46 7.25
CA SER A 80 2.74 13.61 7.88
C SER A 80 2.10 13.28 9.22
N LEU A 81 1.89 12.01 9.51
CA LEU A 81 1.24 11.53 10.73
C LEU A 81 2.25 11.35 11.86
N LYS A 82 1.82 11.63 13.09
CA LYS A 82 2.61 11.30 14.28
C LYS A 82 2.32 9.85 14.69
N PRO A 83 3.36 9.00 14.85
CA PRO A 83 3.16 7.62 15.23
C PRO A 83 2.65 7.50 16.67
N GLU A 84 1.67 6.60 16.87
CA GLU A 84 1.11 6.27 18.18
C GLU A 84 1.33 4.79 18.54
N SER A 85 1.19 4.46 19.83
CA SER A 85 1.31 3.09 20.32
C SER A 85 0.34 2.16 19.60
N GLY A 86 0.87 1.06 19.06
CA GLY A 86 0.09 0.08 18.29
C GLY A 86 0.00 0.36 16.80
N ASN A 87 0.60 1.45 16.30
CA ASN A 87 0.74 1.67 14.86
C ASN A 87 1.90 0.84 14.29
N LEU A 88 1.73 0.36 13.05
CA LEU A 88 2.83 -0.13 12.23
C LEU A 88 3.52 1.08 11.60
N VAL A 89 4.82 1.18 11.79
CA VAL A 89 5.61 2.34 11.40
C VAL A 89 6.84 1.89 10.66
N VAL A 90 7.25 2.67 9.66
CA VAL A 90 8.60 2.55 9.10
C VAL A 90 9.50 3.50 9.89
N ALA A 91 10.52 2.96 10.54
CA ALA A 91 11.46 3.71 11.36
C ALA A 91 12.89 3.57 10.82
N ALA A 92 13.69 4.62 10.96
CA ALA A 92 15.12 4.56 10.73
C ALA A 92 15.84 4.43 12.07
N ILE A 93 16.52 3.30 12.29
CA ILE A 93 17.33 3.04 13.49
C ILE A 93 18.78 2.94 13.03
N ASP A 94 19.65 3.79 13.56
CA ASP A 94 21.07 3.87 13.17
C ASP A 94 21.30 4.05 11.65
N GLY A 95 20.35 4.68 10.95
CA GLY A 95 20.40 4.92 9.51
C GLY A 95 19.85 3.78 8.64
N GLU A 96 19.42 2.68 9.25
CA GLU A 96 18.78 1.56 8.56
C GLU A 96 17.26 1.61 8.74
N PHE A 97 16.51 1.42 7.65
CA PHE A 97 15.06 1.37 7.69
C PHE A 97 14.56 -0.02 8.11
N THR A 98 13.61 -0.03 9.04
CA THR A 98 12.88 -1.22 9.49
C THR A 98 11.39 -0.91 9.60
N VAL A 99 10.59 -1.97 9.61
CA VAL A 99 9.16 -1.99 9.92
C VAL A 99 8.88 -2.87 11.14
#